data_AF-A0A6G1EQB9-F1
#
_entry.id   AF-A0A6G1EQB9-F1
#
_cell.length_a   1.000
_cell.length_b   1.000
_cell.length_c   1.000
_cell.angle_alpha   90.00
_cell.angle_beta   90.00
_cell.angle_gamma   90.00
#
_symmetry.space_group_name_H-M   'P 1'
#
loop_
_entity.id
_entity.type
_entity.pdbx_description
1 polymer ?
#
loop_
_entity_poly.entity_id
_entity_poly.type
_entity_poly.pdbx_seq_one_letter_code
_entity_poly.pdbx_strand_id
1 'polypeptide(L)'
;MDWLLSTVQASSSAIQALEAPITKDTKTQLYTLSISNKNYLLDLSGQLLSSPCSPTHPTVACSSGECAAASGAHKYCSHGGRTCTVRPTNPVTGERAAGDLTLADIVANASNGKDASIGGHRPGRNIVMRAGQPPHVVPDRGGRRQRATATVG
;
A
#
# COMPACT_ATOMS: atom_id res chain seq x y z
N MET A 1 24.38 -13.51 -53.31
CA MET A 1 23.03 -13.11 -52.88
C MET A 1 22.94 -13.42 -51.40
N ASP A 2 23.36 -12.48 -50.56
CA ASP A 2 23.41 -12.66 -49.11
C ASP A 2 22.03 -12.36 -48.51
N TRP A 3 21.37 -13.41 -48.01
CA TRP A 3 20.14 -13.28 -47.24
C TRP A 3 20.52 -12.79 -45.84
N LEU A 4 20.35 -11.49 -45.59
CA LEU A 4 20.38 -10.91 -44.25
C LEU A 4 19.14 -11.40 -43.48
N LEU A 5 19.34 -12.40 -42.63
CA LEU A 5 18.44 -12.70 -41.52
C LEU A 5 18.41 -11.48 -40.59
N SER A 6 17.37 -10.64 -40.74
CA SER A 6 17.07 -9.60 -39.76
C SER A 6 16.52 -10.28 -38.51
N THR A 7 17.35 -10.40 -37.48
CA THR A 7 16.89 -10.79 -36.14
C THR A 7 16.05 -9.64 -35.58
N VAL A 8 14.73 -9.86 -35.49
CA VAL A 8 13.83 -8.97 -34.75
C VAL A 8 14.14 -9.17 -33.26
N GLN A 9 15.02 -8.35 -32.70
CA GLN A 9 15.26 -8.34 -31.27
C GLN A 9 14.10 -7.62 -30.58
N ALA A 10 13.18 -8.39 -30.00
CA ALA A 10 12.15 -7.86 -29.11
C ALA A 10 12.83 -7.34 -27.84
N SER A 11 13.16 -6.05 -27.80
CA SER A 11 13.64 -5.38 -26.60
C SER A 11 12.45 -5.11 -25.67
N SER A 12 12.13 -6.08 -24.80
CA SER A 12 11.33 -5.78 -23.63
C SER A 12 12.19 -4.90 -22.72
N SER A 13 11.88 -3.60 -22.65
CA SER A 13 12.54 -2.71 -21.69
C SER A 13 12.38 -3.31 -20.29
N ALA A 14 13.48 -3.70 -19.66
CA ALA A 14 13.44 -4.25 -18.32
C ALA A 14 12.75 -3.25 -17.38
N ILE A 15 11.79 -3.75 -16.60
CA ILE A 15 11.10 -2.96 -15.59
C ILE A 15 12.13 -2.58 -14.53
N GLN A 16 12.30 -1.28 -14.30
CA GLN A 16 13.25 -0.75 -13.31
C GLN A 16 12.54 -0.23 -12.07
N ALA A 17 11.33 0.29 -12.23
CA ALA A 17 10.58 0.88 -11.12
C ALA A 17 9.07 0.74 -11.31
N LEU A 18 8.35 0.96 -10.20
CA LEU A 18 6.91 1.18 -10.19
C LEU A 18 6.62 2.65 -9.95
N GLU A 19 5.73 3.21 -10.75
CA GLU A 19 5.30 4.59 -10.68
C GLU A 19 3.84 4.66 -10.24
N ALA A 20 3.58 5.59 -9.33
CA ALA A 20 2.26 6.00 -8.93
C ALA A 20 2.23 7.53 -8.84
N PRO A 21 1.18 8.20 -9.36
CA PRO A 21 1.08 9.64 -9.33
C PRO A 21 0.93 10.13 -7.88
N ILE A 22 1.56 11.27 -7.60
CA ILE A 22 1.45 11.99 -6.33
C ILE A 22 0.65 13.27 -6.57
N THR A 23 -0.40 13.46 -5.79
CA THR A 23 -1.25 14.66 -5.85
C THR A 23 -1.18 15.42 -4.55
N LYS A 24 -0.98 16.75 -4.62
CA LYS A 24 -1.08 17.62 -3.45
C LYS A 24 -2.53 18.08 -3.28
N ASP A 25 -3.11 17.79 -2.13
CA ASP A 25 -4.42 18.31 -1.77
C ASP A 25 -4.32 19.77 -1.32
N THR A 26 -5.10 20.66 -1.94
CA THR A 26 -4.99 22.11 -1.70
C THR A 26 -5.64 22.56 -0.40
N LYS A 27 -6.56 21.76 0.16
CA LYS A 27 -7.26 22.10 1.41
C LYS A 27 -6.44 21.72 2.63
N THR A 28 -5.90 20.51 2.64
CA THR A 28 -5.14 19.92 3.75
C THR A 28 -3.63 20.11 3.60
N GLN A 29 -3.15 20.51 2.41
CA GLN A 29 -1.73 20.62 2.05
C GLN A 29 -0.97 19.28 2.10
N LEU A 30 -1.70 18.17 2.25
CA LEU A 30 -1.15 16.82 2.30
C LEU A 30 -0.91 16.25 0.91
N TYR A 31 -0.01 15.29 0.82
CA TYR A 31 0.28 14.58 -0.43
C TYR A 31 -0.37 13.20 -0.41
N THR A 32 -0.99 12.82 -1.51
CA THR A 32 -1.59 11.49 -1.68
C THR A 32 -0.95 10.75 -2.86
N LEU A 33 -0.79 9.44 -2.70
CA LEU A 33 -0.33 8.51 -3.72
C LEU A 33 -1.54 7.74 -4.26
N SER A 34 -1.73 7.71 -5.58
CA SER A 34 -2.80 6.90 -6.19
C SER A 34 -2.26 5.56 -6.68
N ILE A 35 -2.67 4.47 -6.02
CA ILE A 35 -2.23 3.11 -6.32
C ILE A 35 -3.38 2.12 -6.13
N SER A 36 -3.51 1.10 -6.98
CA SER A 36 -4.68 0.20 -7.02
C SER A 36 -6.04 0.93 -7.10
N ASN A 37 -6.11 2.03 -7.85
CA ASN A 37 -7.32 2.88 -7.95
C ASN A 37 -7.81 3.42 -6.59
N LYS A 38 -6.91 3.52 -5.60
CA LYS A 38 -7.17 4.10 -4.28
C LYS A 38 -6.15 5.18 -3.99
N ASN A 39 -6.55 6.17 -3.19
CA ASN A 39 -5.66 7.23 -2.73
C ASN A 39 -5.21 6.92 -1.31
N TYR A 40 -3.91 6.99 -1.06
CA TYR A 40 -3.31 6.82 0.24
C TYR A 40 -2.55 8.08 0.62
N LEU A 41 -2.59 8.45 1.89
CA LEU A 41 -1.77 9.53 2.40
C LEU A 41 -0.29 9.14 2.33
N LEU A 42 0.55 10.02 1.77
CA LEU A 42 1.99 9.81 1.71
C LEU A 42 2.62 10.24 3.03
N ASP A 43 2.94 9.25 3.87
CA ASP A 43 3.67 9.44 5.12
C ASP A 43 5.09 8.86 4.97
N LEU A 44 6.09 9.75 4.88
CA LEU A 44 7.50 9.36 4.74
C LEU A 44 8.10 8.78 6.02
N SER A 45 7.42 8.93 7.16
CA SER A 45 7.81 8.33 8.45
C SER A 45 7.09 7.00 8.72
N GLY A 46 6.03 6.72 7.97
CA GLY A 46 5.21 5.53 8.06
C GLY A 46 5.88 4.31 7.44
N GLN A 47 5.72 3.15 8.08
CA GLN A 47 6.28 1.88 7.61
C GLN A 47 5.21 0.89 7.09
N LEU A 48 3.94 1.26 7.20
CA LEU A 48 2.81 0.38 6.89
C LEU A 48 1.76 1.14 6.07
N LEU A 49 1.22 0.46 5.08
CA LEU A 49 0.10 0.95 4.30
C LEU A 49 -1.21 0.65 5.05
N SER A 50 -1.81 1.64 5.68
CA SER A 50 -3.09 1.46 6.38
C SER A 50 -4.26 1.88 5.49
N SER A 51 -5.31 1.04 5.45
CA SER A 51 -6.58 1.43 4.83
C SER A 51 -7.75 0.66 5.42
N PRO A 52 -8.97 1.24 5.33
CA PRO A 52 -10.19 0.47 5.54
C PRO A 52 -10.22 -0.78 4.66
N CYS A 53 -10.59 -1.92 5.26
CA CYS A 53 -10.93 -3.13 4.51
C CYS A 53 -12.19 -3.77 5.07
N SER A 54 -12.72 -4.75 4.34
CA SER A 54 -13.91 -5.52 4.74
C SER A 54 -13.72 -6.16 6.13
N PRO A 55 -14.75 -6.21 7.00
CA PRO A 55 -14.68 -6.93 8.28
C PRO A 55 -14.30 -8.41 8.11
N THR A 56 -14.68 -9.00 6.98
CA THR A 56 -14.23 -10.32 6.56
C THR A 56 -13.01 -10.15 5.67
N HIS A 57 -11.82 -10.43 6.19
CA HIS A 57 -10.55 -10.38 5.47
C HIS A 57 -9.63 -11.56 5.87
N PRO A 58 -8.72 -12.00 4.98
CA PRO A 58 -7.66 -12.90 5.40
C PRO A 58 -6.76 -12.21 6.43
N THR A 59 -6.13 -12.97 7.32
CA THR A 59 -5.18 -12.42 8.30
C THR A 59 -3.83 -13.09 8.14
N VAL A 60 -2.79 -12.37 8.53
CA VAL A 60 -1.42 -12.85 8.57
C VAL A 60 -1.16 -13.53 9.92
N ALA A 61 -0.58 -14.73 9.87
CA ALA A 61 -0.21 -15.47 11.08
C ALA A 61 0.91 -14.76 11.86
N CYS A 62 0.88 -14.83 13.19
CA CYS A 62 1.86 -14.07 13.98
C CYS A 62 3.30 -14.58 13.82
N SER A 63 3.47 -15.87 13.51
CA SER A 63 4.78 -16.49 13.25
C SER A 63 5.33 -16.23 11.84
N SER A 64 4.62 -15.49 10.99
CA SER A 64 5.01 -15.30 9.61
C SER A 64 6.09 -14.21 9.45
N GLY A 65 6.84 -14.28 8.34
CA GLY A 65 7.84 -13.26 7.99
C GLY A 65 7.20 -11.89 7.73
N GLU A 66 5.98 -11.85 7.21
CA GLU A 66 5.23 -10.61 6.97
C GLU A 66 4.88 -9.90 8.29
N CYS A 67 4.50 -10.65 9.34
CA CYS A 67 4.29 -10.08 10.68
C CYS A 67 5.61 -9.61 11.32
N ALA A 68 6.72 -10.29 11.04
CA ALA A 68 8.04 -9.85 11.47
C ALA A 68 8.43 -8.51 10.79
N ALA A 69 8.19 -8.40 9.48
CA ALA A 69 8.50 -7.25 8.63
C ALA A 69 7.61 -6.02 8.86
N ALA A 70 6.45 -6.18 9.50
CA ALA A 70 5.60 -5.06 9.95
C ALA A 70 6.23 -4.31 11.15
N SER A 71 7.45 -3.81 10.98
CA SER A 71 8.18 -2.99 11.95
C SER A 71 7.58 -1.57 12.05
N GLY A 72 7.86 -0.88 13.15
CA GLY A 72 7.46 0.52 13.34
C GLY A 72 6.05 0.74 13.91
N ALA A 73 5.14 -0.23 13.80
CA ALA A 73 3.88 -0.21 14.54
C ALA A 73 3.99 -1.04 15.83
N HIS A 74 3.23 -0.67 16.87
CA HIS A 74 3.05 -1.57 18.01
C HIS A 74 2.30 -2.81 17.52
N LYS A 75 2.93 -3.98 17.64
CA LYS A 75 2.38 -5.25 17.19
C LYS A 75 2.19 -6.22 18.34
N TYR A 76 1.16 -7.05 18.25
CA TYR A 76 0.91 -8.14 19.19
C TYR A 76 0.15 -9.27 18.49
N CYS A 77 0.26 -10.48 19.04
CA CYS A 77 -0.48 -11.62 18.53
C CYS A 77 -1.84 -11.72 19.21
N SER A 78 -2.91 -11.79 18.42
CA SER A 78 -4.27 -12.04 18.90
C SER A 78 -4.73 -13.46 18.52
N HIS A 79 -5.92 -13.87 18.99
CA HIS A 79 -6.53 -15.17 18.68
C HIS A 79 -5.60 -16.39 18.89
N GLY A 80 -4.83 -16.38 19.98
CA GLY A 80 -3.92 -17.49 20.31
C GLY A 80 -2.73 -17.61 19.34
N GLY A 81 -2.24 -16.50 18.78
CA GLY A 81 -1.09 -16.51 17.87
C GLY A 81 -1.45 -16.57 16.38
N ARG A 82 -2.73 -16.74 16.06
CA ARG A 82 -3.20 -16.92 14.68
C ARG A 82 -3.26 -15.63 13.88
N THR A 83 -3.29 -14.50 14.57
CA THR A 83 -3.50 -13.20 13.94
C THR A 83 -2.45 -12.22 14.42
N CYS A 84 -1.71 -11.65 13.48
CA CYS A 84 -0.81 -10.54 13.70
C CYS A 84 -1.64 -9.25 13.75
N THR A 85 -1.73 -8.60 14.90
CA THR A 85 -2.45 -7.32 15.04
C THR A 85 -1.42 -6.20 15.19
N VAL A 86 -1.58 -5.13 14.41
CA VAL A 86 -0.71 -3.95 14.43
C VAL A 86 -1.51 -2.70 14.79
N ARG A 87 -0.82 -1.68 15.32
CA ARG A 87 -1.42 -0.40 15.71
C ARG A 87 -0.80 0.77 14.94
N PRO A 88 -1.22 1.02 13.69
CA PRO A 88 -0.77 2.19 12.94
C PRO A 88 -1.18 3.50 13.64
N THR A 89 -0.42 4.55 13.36
CA THR A 89 -0.69 5.91 13.82
C THR A 89 -1.18 6.73 12.64
N ASN A 90 -2.23 7.51 12.81
CA ASN A 90 -2.59 8.55 11.86
C ASN A 90 -1.56 9.68 11.96
N PRO A 91 -0.76 9.98 10.92
CA PRO A 91 0.32 10.97 11.01
C PRO A 91 -0.19 12.41 11.10
N VAL A 92 -1.47 12.66 10.80
CA VAL A 92 -2.09 13.99 10.88
C VAL A 92 -2.64 14.24 12.28
N THR A 93 -3.33 13.27 12.87
CA THR A 93 -4.02 13.43 14.16
C THR A 93 -3.28 12.82 15.35
N GLY A 94 -2.31 11.94 15.10
CA GLY A 94 -1.62 11.16 16.14
C GLY A 94 -2.45 10.01 16.71
N GLU A 95 -3.71 9.83 16.29
CA GLU A 95 -4.57 8.76 16.76
C GLU A 95 -4.03 7.38 16.37
N ARG A 96 -4.26 6.39 17.24
CA ARG A 96 -3.79 5.01 17.04
C ARG A 96 -4.92 4.01 17.21
N ALA A 97 -4.93 3.02 16.34
CA ALA A 97 -5.98 2.02 16.29
C ALA A 97 -5.42 0.64 16.04
N ALA A 98 -5.98 -0.39 16.69
CA ALA A 98 -5.60 -1.77 16.41
C ALA A 98 -6.33 -2.31 15.18
N GLY A 99 -5.59 -3.07 14.37
CA GLY A 99 -6.11 -3.80 13.23
C GLY A 99 -5.23 -4.98 12.85
N ASP A 100 -5.84 -6.04 12.31
CA ASP A 100 -5.15 -7.23 11.84
C ASP A 100 -4.33 -6.99 10.57
N LEU A 101 -3.07 -7.41 10.57
CA LEU A 101 -2.27 -7.39 9.36
C LEU A 101 -2.91 -8.35 8.33
N THR A 102 -3.28 -7.81 7.18
CA THR A 102 -3.73 -8.55 6.00
C THR A 102 -2.78 -8.30 4.85
N LEU A 103 -2.95 -9.03 3.76
CA LEU A 103 -2.19 -8.84 2.54
C LEU A 103 -3.09 -8.30 1.44
N ALA A 104 -2.64 -7.25 0.77
CA ALA A 104 -3.36 -6.61 -0.33
C ALA A 104 -2.50 -6.51 -1.57
N ASP A 105 -3.19 -6.63 -2.70
CA ASP A 105 -2.61 -6.49 -4.03
C ASP A 105 -2.52 -5.01 -4.43
N ILE A 106 -1.29 -4.57 -4.65
CA ILE A 106 -0.91 -3.22 -5.04
C ILE A 106 -0.63 -3.22 -6.54
N VAL A 107 -1.37 -2.39 -7.28
CA VAL A 107 -1.26 -2.23 -8.73
C VAL A 107 -0.72 -0.85 -9.05
N ALA A 108 0.44 -0.83 -9.71
CA ALA A 108 1.11 0.38 -10.18
C ALA A 108 1.63 0.20 -11.60
N ASN A 109 1.89 1.33 -12.26
CA ASN A 109 2.45 1.34 -13.60
C ASN A 109 3.94 0.97 -13.54
N ALA A 110 4.37 0.04 -14.39
CA ALA A 110 5.78 -0.23 -14.58
C ALA A 110 6.47 0.88 -15.39
N SER A 111 7.67 1.26 -14.96
CA SER A 111 8.54 2.21 -15.65
C SER A 111 9.92 1.63 -15.89
N ASN A 112 10.53 2.07 -17.00
CA ASN A 112 11.91 1.77 -17.37
C ASN A 112 12.88 2.89 -16.95
N GLY A 113 12.40 3.90 -16.19
CA GLY A 113 13.20 5.01 -15.68
C GLY A 113 13.73 5.99 -16.73
N LYS A 114 13.36 5.84 -18.01
CA LYS A 114 13.88 6.65 -19.13
C LYS A 114 12.89 7.67 -19.67
N ASP A 115 11.59 7.41 -19.49
CA ASP A 115 10.53 8.31 -19.91
C ASP A 115 9.99 9.02 -18.67
N ALA A 116 10.26 10.32 -18.53
CA ALA A 116 9.51 11.14 -17.59
C ALA A 116 8.05 11.15 -18.06
N SER A 117 7.13 10.72 -17.20
CA SER A 117 5.69 10.72 -17.44
C SER A 117 5.12 12.15 -17.52
N ILE A 118 5.62 12.97 -18.44
CA ILE A 118 5.02 14.24 -18.85
C ILE A 118 3.96 13.91 -19.89
N GLY A 119 2.72 13.72 -19.42
CA GLY A 119 1.50 13.85 -20.24
C GLY A 119 1.31 12.90 -21.43
N GLY A 120 2.08 11.82 -21.55
CA GLY A 120 1.90 10.79 -22.57
C GLY A 120 1.40 9.50 -21.93
N HIS A 121 0.16 9.11 -22.21
CA HIS A 121 -0.37 7.81 -21.82
C HIS A 121 0.40 6.71 -22.57
N ARG A 122 1.53 6.26 -22.03
CA ARG A 122 2.14 4.99 -22.44
C ARG A 122 1.45 3.87 -21.68
N PRO A 123 1.11 2.75 -22.33
CA PRO A 123 0.56 1.59 -21.64
C PRO A 123 1.64 0.99 -20.74
N GLY A 124 1.73 1.52 -19.51
CA GLY A 124 2.47 0.90 -18.44
C GLY A 124 1.87 -0.47 -18.20
N ARG A 125 2.71 -1.51 -18.17
CA ARG A 125 2.26 -2.82 -17.69
C ARG A 125 1.97 -2.67 -16.20
N ASN A 126 0.76 -2.99 -15.79
CA ASN A 126 0.40 -3.04 -14.38
C ASN A 126 1.12 -4.23 -13.71
N ILE A 127 1.75 -3.99 -12.56
CA ILE A 127 2.31 -5.07 -11.73
C ILE A 127 1.54 -5.14 -10.43
N VAL A 128 1.21 -6.36 -10.02
CA VAL A 128 0.57 -6.66 -8.74
C VAL A 128 1.64 -7.04 -7.73
N MET A 129 1.79 -6.28 -6.65
CA MET A 129 2.64 -6.61 -5.49
C MET A 129 1.79 -6.84 -4.26
N ARG A 130 2.18 -7.77 -3.39
CA ARG A 130 1.43 -8.08 -2.19
C ARG A 130 2.02 -7.35 -0.97
N ALA A 131 1.23 -6.53 -0.29
CA ALA A 131 1.69 -5.71 0.85
C ALA A 131 0.84 -5.91 2.10
N GLY A 132 1.48 -5.77 3.26
CA GLY A 132 0.82 -5.80 4.58
C GLY A 132 -0.04 -4.56 4.83
N GLN A 133 -1.30 -4.73 5.23
CA GLN A 133 -2.20 -3.62 5.60
C GLN A 133 -2.94 -3.90 6.92
N PRO A 134 -3.05 -2.92 7.84
CA PRO A 134 -4.02 -2.97 8.94
C PRO A 134 -5.43 -2.47 8.55
N PRO A 135 -6.52 -3.09 9.06
CA PRO A 135 -7.90 -2.71 8.89
C PRO A 135 -8.30 -1.52 9.76
N HIS A 136 -9.58 -1.17 9.60
CA HIS A 136 -10.37 -0.30 10.45
C HIS A 136 -10.13 -0.52 11.94
N VAL A 137 -10.23 0.58 12.70
CA VAL A 137 -10.17 0.61 14.17
C VAL A 137 -11.14 -0.40 14.78
N VAL A 138 -10.62 -1.47 15.37
CA VAL A 138 -11.43 -2.33 16.22
C VAL A 138 -11.71 -1.57 17.52
N PRO A 139 -12.97 -1.42 17.95
CA PRO A 139 -13.28 -0.77 19.22
C PRO A 139 -12.64 -1.56 20.37
N ASP A 140 -11.97 -0.83 21.27
CA ASP A 140 -11.39 -1.40 22.48
C ASP A 140 -12.49 -2.07 23.35
N ARG A 141 -12.11 -3.04 24.18
CA ARG A 141 -13.01 -3.86 25.02
C ARG A 141 -13.90 -3.07 26.00
N GLY A 142 -13.77 -1.74 26.04
CA GLY A 142 -14.61 -0.82 26.81
C GLY A 142 -15.87 -0.29 26.09
N GLY A 143 -16.25 -0.80 24.91
CA GLY A 143 -17.54 -0.48 24.28
C GLY A 143 -17.73 0.97 23.81
N ARG A 144 -16.71 1.83 23.93
CA ARG A 144 -16.72 3.14 23.28
C ARG A 144 -16.45 2.95 21.79
N ARG A 145 -17.49 3.12 20.98
CA ARG A 145 -17.37 3.39 19.54
C ARG A 145 -16.49 4.62 19.37
N GLN A 146 -15.19 4.44 19.17
CA GLN A 146 -14.39 5.52 18.61
C GLN A 146 -14.72 5.53 17.12
N ARG A 147 -15.61 6.45 16.76
CA ARG A 147 -15.83 6.85 15.37
C ARG A 147 -14.48 7.40 14.91
N ALA A 148 -13.68 6.57 14.26
CA ALA A 148 -12.55 7.06 13.48
C ALA A 148 -13.16 7.99 12.44
N THR A 149 -13.10 9.28 12.74
CA THR A 149 -13.50 10.31 11.81
C THR A 149 -12.34 10.42 10.85
N ALA A 150 -12.34 9.54 9.85
CA ALA A 150 -11.61 9.82 8.63
C ALA A 150 -12.36 10.99 7.99
N THR A 151 -11.97 12.21 8.36
CA THR A 151 -12.34 13.39 7.58
C THR A 151 -11.65 13.24 6.24
N VAL A 152 -12.37 12.66 5.28
CA VAL A 152 -12.10 12.89 3.87
C VAL A 152 -12.56 14.33 3.62
N GLY A 153 -11.60 15.24 3.54
CA GLY A 153 -11.84 16.63 3.11
C GLY A 153 -11.83 16.76 1.59
#